data_AF-A0A4P9Z0S5-F1
#
_entry.id   AF-A0A4P9Z0S5-F1
#
_cell.length_a   1.000
_cell.length_b   1.000
_cell.length_c   1.000
_cell.angle_alpha   90.00
_cell.angle_beta   90.00
_cell.angle_gamma   90.00
#
_symmetry.space_group_name_H-M   'P 1'
#
loop_
_entity.id
_entity.type
_entity.pdbx_description
1 polymer ?
#
loop_
_entity_poly.entity_id
_entity_poly.type
_entity_poly.pdbx_seq_one_letter_code
_entity_poly.pdbx_strand_id
1 'polypeptide(L)'
;MTVSPNTTDKAEASTTATTASSNAPVADKKRVQAAVAAHRQAGYKCVQCRGTLKSEKTLCGACRGVFYCSKPCQEQHWRSNHKIACELYKHILSKSTTDDLPFSFPKRVKPSKYEEWLQQQNILDKGIWRREAGGSTKYAYGELPPVPANELWALPESALPAPLCKPLAKKQAAAPSEVLKNWADYYSFRQLPADSPIAVILSLPLTLYHVITECLPERIQKRKELRIYLLGAEKELDQLPVLAELAHLLPETKFHITLVGPKVLDDMKADDPHPNIRLAFRRGHYHELCQLEGSKRLRPANLDKKSTN
;
A
#
# COMPACT_ATOMS: atom_id res chain seq x y z
N MET A 1 -46.79 -42.91 -55.37
CA MET A 1 -46.82 -41.48 -55.02
C MET A 1 -46.49 -41.41 -53.53
N THR A 2 -45.35 -41.00 -53.01
CA THR A 2 -44.22 -40.13 -53.44
C THR A 2 -42.99 -40.59 -52.61
N VAL A 3 -41.97 -41.22 -53.17
CA VAL A 3 -40.67 -40.67 -53.66
C VAL A 3 -39.84 -39.90 -52.60
N SER A 4 -38.88 -40.62 -52.00
CA SER A 4 -37.45 -40.27 -51.75
C SER A 4 -37.03 -39.27 -50.64
N PRO A 5 -35.73 -39.25 -50.23
CA PRO A 5 -34.85 -40.38 -49.86
C PRO A 5 -33.83 -40.09 -48.70
N ASN A 6 -33.13 -41.16 -48.29
CA ASN A 6 -31.71 -41.29 -47.86
C ASN A 6 -31.11 -40.43 -46.73
N THR A 7 -30.75 -41.02 -45.57
CA THR A 7 -29.48 -41.72 -45.21
C THR A 7 -28.22 -40.85 -45.26
N THR A 8 -27.59 -40.59 -44.11
CA THR A 8 -26.31 -41.21 -43.65
C THR A 8 -25.65 -40.39 -42.52
N ASP A 9 -25.28 -41.12 -41.47
CA ASP A 9 -24.02 -41.13 -40.74
C ASP A 9 -23.39 -39.92 -40.02
N LYS A 10 -22.76 -40.32 -38.89
CA LYS A 10 -21.61 -39.77 -38.16
C LYS A 10 -21.84 -38.54 -37.28
N ALA A 11 -21.97 -38.83 -35.98
CA ALA A 11 -21.71 -37.89 -34.89
C ALA A 11 -20.19 -37.84 -34.60
N GLU A 12 -19.56 -36.73 -34.98
CA GLU A 12 -18.23 -36.32 -34.52
C GLU A 12 -18.36 -35.24 -33.45
N ALA A 13 -17.62 -35.41 -32.37
CA ALA A 13 -17.57 -34.49 -31.23
C ALA A 13 -16.93 -33.15 -31.63
N SER A 14 -17.55 -32.04 -31.22
CA SER A 14 -16.93 -30.72 -31.26
C SER A 14 -17.12 -30.01 -29.91
N THR A 15 -16.05 -30.04 -29.13
CA THR A 15 -15.86 -29.30 -27.88
C THR A 15 -15.68 -27.81 -28.18
N THR A 16 -16.67 -26.99 -27.82
CA THR A 16 -16.57 -25.53 -27.84
C THR A 16 -15.87 -25.02 -26.58
N ALA A 17 -14.67 -24.48 -26.76
CA ALA A 17 -13.96 -23.71 -25.74
C ALA A 17 -14.62 -22.34 -25.56
N THR A 18 -15.18 -22.06 -24.38
CA THR A 18 -15.73 -20.74 -24.02
C THR A 18 -14.61 -19.87 -23.44
N THR A 19 -14.24 -18.83 -24.18
CA THR A 19 -13.39 -17.73 -23.73
C THR A 19 -14.16 -16.82 -22.77
N ALA A 20 -13.80 -16.85 -21.48
CA ALA A 20 -14.32 -15.92 -20.48
C ALA A 20 -13.63 -14.55 -20.63
N SER A 21 -14.32 -13.61 -21.28
CA SER A 21 -13.95 -12.20 -21.36
C SER A 21 -14.36 -11.48 -20.08
N SER A 22 -13.38 -10.96 -19.32
CA SER A 22 -13.57 -10.18 -18.11
C SER A 22 -14.05 -8.75 -18.44
N ASN A 23 -15.37 -8.54 -18.44
CA ASN A 23 -15.95 -7.20 -18.53
C ASN A 23 -16.09 -6.57 -17.13
N ALA A 24 -15.16 -5.70 -16.75
CA ALA A 24 -15.36 -4.76 -15.64
C ALA A 24 -16.26 -3.58 -16.10
N PRO A 25 -17.16 -3.06 -15.25
CA PRO A 25 -18.12 -2.02 -15.66
C PRO A 25 -17.43 -0.69 -15.97
N VAL A 26 -17.94 0.01 -16.99
CA VAL A 26 -17.44 1.27 -17.58
C VAL A 26 -17.20 2.40 -16.55
N ALA A 27 -17.81 2.33 -15.37
CA ALA A 27 -17.65 3.29 -14.27
C ALA A 27 -16.23 3.29 -13.65
N ASP A 28 -15.55 2.14 -13.59
CA ASP A 28 -14.22 2.04 -12.98
C ASP A 28 -13.11 2.63 -13.86
N LYS A 29 -13.28 2.61 -15.18
CA LYS A 29 -12.32 3.25 -16.12
C LYS A 29 -12.31 4.78 -15.97
N LYS A 30 -13.48 5.41 -15.82
CA LYS A 30 -13.59 6.86 -15.58
C LYS A 30 -12.98 7.27 -14.23
N ARG A 31 -13.09 6.39 -13.24
CA ARG A 31 -12.56 6.58 -11.88
C ARG A 31 -11.03 6.49 -11.83
N VAL A 32 -10.41 5.52 -12.51
CA VAL A 32 -8.95 5.47 -12.67
C VAL A 32 -8.45 6.71 -13.42
N GLN A 33 -9.16 7.13 -14.48
CA GLN A 33 -8.83 8.37 -15.20
C GLN A 33 -8.93 9.61 -14.32
N ALA A 34 -9.89 9.70 -13.41
CA ALA A 34 -10.03 10.81 -12.49
C ALA A 34 -8.92 10.87 -11.43
N ALA A 35 -8.51 9.71 -10.88
CA ALA A 35 -7.37 9.63 -9.96
C ALA A 35 -6.05 9.99 -10.66
N VAL A 36 -5.85 9.50 -11.89
CA VAL A 36 -4.72 9.87 -12.75
C VAL A 36 -4.76 11.36 -13.12
N ALA A 37 -5.95 11.95 -13.31
CA ALA A 37 -6.13 13.37 -13.57
C ALA A 37 -5.88 14.24 -12.33
N ALA A 38 -6.27 13.80 -11.14
CA ALA A 38 -5.97 14.48 -9.88
C ALA A 38 -4.46 14.42 -9.55
N HIS A 39 -3.81 13.27 -9.78
CA HIS A 39 -2.35 13.15 -9.68
C HIS A 39 -1.63 14.02 -10.74
N ARG A 40 -2.25 14.20 -11.91
CA ARG A 40 -1.80 15.14 -12.96
C ARG A 40 -1.96 16.61 -12.55
N GLN A 41 -2.90 16.95 -11.65
CA GLN A 41 -3.10 18.31 -11.11
C GLN A 41 -2.05 18.69 -10.05
N ALA A 42 -1.46 17.73 -9.34
CA ALA A 42 -0.33 17.99 -8.43
C ALA A 42 1.00 18.31 -9.16
N GLY A 43 1.00 18.21 -10.50
CA GLY A 43 2.17 18.41 -11.35
C GLY A 43 3.17 17.27 -11.22
N TYR A 44 3.30 16.44 -12.25
CA TYR A 44 4.37 15.44 -12.30
C TYR A 44 5.73 16.13 -12.13
N LYS A 45 6.69 15.50 -11.44
CA LYS A 45 8.05 16.04 -11.30
C LYS A 45 9.03 15.22 -12.12
N CYS A 46 10.03 15.89 -12.67
CA CYS A 46 11.16 15.21 -13.30
C CYS A 46 11.88 14.40 -12.23
N VAL A 47 12.07 13.09 -12.45
CA VAL A 47 12.79 12.25 -11.48
C VAL A 47 14.25 12.68 -11.31
N GLN A 48 14.86 13.24 -12.36
CA GLN A 48 16.26 13.66 -12.36
C GLN A 48 16.46 15.04 -11.71
N CYS A 49 15.81 16.09 -12.23
CA CYS A 49 16.06 17.46 -11.77
C CYS A 49 15.03 17.98 -10.76
N ARG A 50 14.00 17.18 -10.42
CA ARG A 50 12.89 17.53 -9.51
C ARG A 50 12.01 18.72 -9.91
N GLY A 51 12.30 19.34 -11.06
CA GLY A 51 11.48 20.39 -11.65
C GLY A 51 10.09 19.89 -12.01
N THR A 52 9.10 20.76 -11.83
CA THR A 52 7.70 20.49 -12.20
C THR A 52 7.59 20.35 -13.72
N LEU A 53 6.93 19.28 -14.16
CA LEU A 53 6.78 18.94 -15.57
C LEU A 53 5.59 19.69 -16.17
N LYS A 54 5.82 20.25 -17.36
CA LYS A 54 4.77 20.81 -18.21
C LYS A 54 3.97 19.68 -18.88
N SER A 55 2.99 20.04 -19.71
CA SER A 55 2.13 19.09 -20.44
C SER A 55 2.94 18.10 -21.29
N GLU A 56 3.98 18.58 -21.95
CA GLU A 56 4.95 17.79 -22.72
C GLU A 56 6.01 17.21 -21.79
N LYS A 57 5.84 15.93 -21.43
CA LYS A 57 6.79 15.18 -20.62
C LYS A 57 7.20 13.90 -21.34
N THR A 58 8.44 13.49 -21.13
CA THR A 58 8.95 12.22 -21.63
C THR A 58 8.86 11.18 -20.51
N LEU A 59 8.40 9.98 -20.84
CA LEU A 59 8.42 8.84 -19.91
C LEU A 59 9.52 7.88 -20.35
N CYS A 60 10.06 7.11 -19.40
CA CYS A 60 10.93 6.01 -19.78
C CYS A 60 10.17 5.04 -20.70
N GLY A 61 10.67 4.84 -21.92
CA GLY A 61 10.00 3.98 -22.91
C GLY A 61 9.90 2.50 -22.48
N ALA A 62 10.82 2.03 -21.63
CA ALA A 62 10.87 0.64 -21.18
C ALA A 62 9.89 0.36 -20.02
N CYS A 63 10.08 1.02 -18.87
CA CYS A 63 9.26 0.74 -17.69
C CYS A 63 7.98 1.59 -17.61
N ARG A 64 7.94 2.77 -18.26
CA ARG A 64 6.84 3.75 -18.18
C ARG A 64 6.54 4.30 -16.78
N GLY A 65 7.37 4.02 -15.77
CA GLY A 65 7.14 4.38 -14.37
C GLY A 65 7.77 5.67 -13.87
N VAL A 66 8.54 6.38 -14.71
CA VAL A 66 9.18 7.65 -14.34
C VAL A 66 9.04 8.67 -15.45
N PHE A 67 9.01 9.94 -15.05
CA PHE A 67 8.86 11.08 -15.95
C PHE A 67 10.10 11.98 -15.96
N TYR A 68 10.37 12.58 -17.11
CA TYR A 68 11.47 13.51 -17.34
C TYR A 68 10.95 14.77 -18.04
N CYS A 69 11.61 15.90 -17.78
CA CYS A 69 11.36 17.14 -18.51
C CYS A 69 12.01 17.14 -19.89
N SER A 70 13.05 16.32 -20.10
CA SER A 70 13.85 16.33 -21.32
C SER A 70 14.68 15.06 -21.48
N LYS A 71 15.13 14.78 -22.71
CA LYS A 71 16.03 13.67 -23.04
C LYS A 71 17.36 13.73 -22.27
N PRO A 72 18.02 14.89 -22.08
CA PRO A 72 19.21 14.98 -21.22
C PRO A 72 18.97 14.48 -19.78
N CYS A 73 17.85 14.86 -19.16
CA CYS A 73 17.49 14.36 -17.82
C CYS A 73 17.27 12.85 -17.81
N GLN A 74 16.66 12.30 -18.86
CA GLN A 74 16.49 10.86 -19.01
C GLN A 74 17.83 10.12 -19.12
N GLU A 75 18.73 10.60 -19.98
CA GLU A 75 20.04 9.97 -20.16
C GLU A 75 20.92 10.06 -18.92
N GLN A 76 20.88 11.19 -18.21
CA GLN A 76 21.60 11.36 -16.96
C GLN A 76 21.08 10.40 -15.88
N HIS A 77 19.75 10.31 -15.71
CA HIS A 77 19.14 9.36 -14.77
C HIS A 77 19.41 7.90 -15.18
N TRP A 78 19.46 7.60 -16.48
CA TRP A 78 19.80 6.27 -16.99
C TRP A 78 21.19 5.83 -16.57
N ARG A 79 22.18 6.71 -16.72
CA ARG A 79 23.57 6.45 -16.34
C ARG A 79 23.77 6.37 -14.82
N SER A 80 23.03 7.17 -14.05
CA SER A 80 23.19 7.17 -12.59
C SER A 80 22.52 5.96 -11.94
N ASN A 81 21.23 5.74 -12.19
CA ASN A 81 20.45 4.87 -11.30
C ASN A 81 19.31 4.11 -11.98
N HIS A 82 18.74 4.67 -13.06
CA HIS A 82 17.53 4.12 -13.63
C HIS A 82 17.77 2.77 -14.29
N LYS A 83 18.94 2.52 -14.89
CA LYS A 83 19.21 1.25 -15.57
C LYS A 83 18.96 0.03 -14.68
N ILE A 84 19.34 0.12 -13.40
CA ILE A 84 19.13 -0.93 -12.40
C ILE A 84 17.65 -0.96 -11.96
N ALA A 85 17.06 0.20 -11.72
CA ALA A 85 15.67 0.30 -11.24
C ALA A 85 14.60 0.08 -12.33
N CYS A 86 14.98 0.11 -13.61
CA CYS A 86 14.05 0.10 -14.74
C CYS A 86 13.27 -1.21 -14.80
N GLU A 87 13.97 -2.35 -14.68
CA GLU A 87 13.34 -3.67 -14.68
C GLU A 87 12.44 -3.87 -13.45
N LEU A 88 12.85 -3.35 -12.28
CA LEU A 88 12.00 -3.35 -11.09
C LEU A 88 10.70 -2.57 -11.34
N TYR A 89 10.77 -1.35 -11.89
CA TYR A 89 9.59 -0.55 -12.19
C TYR A 89 8.70 -1.18 -13.25
N LYS A 90 9.30 -1.79 -14.27
CA LYS A 90 8.57 -2.54 -15.30
C LYS A 90 7.82 -3.73 -14.68
N HIS A 91 8.48 -4.46 -13.79
CA HIS A 91 7.86 -5.56 -13.06
C HIS A 91 6.71 -5.08 -12.16
N ILE A 92 6.95 -4.04 -11.34
CA ILE A 92 5.93 -3.43 -10.49
C ILE A 92 4.72 -3.02 -11.33
N LEU A 93 4.93 -2.32 -12.45
CA LEU A 93 3.83 -1.86 -13.31
C LEU A 93 3.14 -2.99 -14.09
N SER A 94 3.83 -4.10 -14.35
CA SER A 94 3.20 -5.30 -14.91
C SER A 94 2.30 -6.03 -13.92
N LYS A 95 2.53 -5.82 -12.63
CA LYS A 95 1.78 -6.41 -11.50
C LYS A 95 0.82 -5.43 -10.85
N SER A 96 0.99 -4.13 -11.10
CA SER A 96 0.04 -3.12 -10.63
C SER A 96 -1.26 -3.34 -11.37
N THR A 97 -2.24 -3.87 -10.67
CA THR A 97 -3.59 -3.91 -11.18
C THR A 97 -4.24 -2.54 -10.94
N THR A 98 -5.24 -2.21 -11.75
CA THR A 98 -6.17 -1.10 -11.44
C THR A 98 -7.18 -1.52 -10.37
N ASP A 99 -7.06 -2.74 -9.83
CA ASP A 99 -8.00 -3.28 -8.88
C ASP A 99 -7.86 -2.55 -7.55
N ASP A 100 -8.99 -2.30 -6.92
CA ASP A 100 -9.01 -1.71 -5.60
C ASP A 100 -8.36 -2.66 -4.61
N LEU A 101 -7.33 -2.17 -3.91
CA LEU A 101 -6.84 -2.86 -2.74
C LEU A 101 -8.01 -3.03 -1.74
N PRO A 102 -8.19 -4.24 -1.16
CA PRO A 102 -9.38 -4.55 -0.36
C PRO A 102 -9.49 -3.70 0.91
N PHE A 103 -8.36 -3.17 1.39
CA PHE A 103 -8.27 -2.33 2.57
C PHE A 103 -8.01 -0.86 2.23
N SER A 104 -8.65 -0.37 1.17
CA SER A 104 -8.71 1.07 0.87
C SER A 104 -9.76 1.76 1.74
N PHE A 105 -9.52 2.99 2.19
CA PHE A 105 -10.47 3.73 3.03
C PHE A 105 -11.87 3.76 2.38
N PRO A 106 -12.90 3.14 3.00
CA PRO A 106 -14.14 2.82 2.30
C PRO A 106 -15.01 4.05 2.03
N LYS A 107 -14.82 5.13 2.81
CA LYS A 107 -15.61 6.35 2.70
C LYS A 107 -14.88 7.41 1.88
N ARG A 108 -15.48 7.86 0.79
CA ARG A 108 -14.95 8.98 0.01
C ARG A 108 -15.46 10.30 0.57
N VAL A 109 -14.62 10.96 1.35
CA VAL A 109 -14.87 12.34 1.78
C VAL A 109 -14.23 13.28 0.77
N LYS A 110 -14.97 14.32 0.35
CA LYS A 110 -14.39 15.35 -0.53
C LYS A 110 -13.22 16.02 0.21
N PRO A 111 -12.08 16.30 -0.46
CA PRO A 111 -10.94 16.94 0.20
C PRO A 111 -11.31 18.23 0.95
N SER A 112 -12.20 19.06 0.39
CA SER A 112 -12.67 20.31 1.01
C SER A 112 -13.56 20.12 2.25
N LYS A 113 -14.01 18.89 2.52
CA LYS A 113 -14.89 18.52 3.64
C LYS A 113 -14.22 17.55 4.60
N TYR A 114 -12.94 17.26 4.41
CA TYR A 114 -12.25 16.23 5.18
C TYR A 114 -12.07 16.62 6.65
N GLU A 115 -11.65 17.86 6.93
CA GLU A 115 -11.53 18.34 8.32
C GLU A 115 -12.88 18.41 9.03
N GLU A 116 -13.93 18.88 8.33
CA GLU A 116 -15.30 18.88 8.87
C GLU A 116 -15.73 17.45 9.25
N TRP A 117 -15.39 16.46 8.43
CA TRP A 117 -15.66 15.06 8.73
C TRP A 117 -14.83 14.57 9.93
N LEU A 118 -13.53 14.88 10.03
CA LEU A 118 -12.72 14.54 11.22
C LEU A 118 -13.31 15.16 12.50
N GLN A 119 -13.83 16.39 12.41
CA GLN A 119 -14.49 17.08 13.51
C GLN A 119 -15.79 16.36 13.92
N GLN A 120 -16.62 15.96 12.95
CA GLN A 120 -17.84 15.18 13.20
C GLN A 120 -17.56 13.82 13.85
N GLN A 121 -16.43 13.20 13.49
CA GLN A 121 -15.95 11.96 14.11
C GLN A 121 -15.23 12.20 15.45
N ASN A 122 -15.14 13.45 15.91
CA ASN A 122 -14.49 13.87 17.15
C ASN A 122 -12.99 13.51 17.24
N ILE A 123 -12.30 13.43 16.10
CA ILE A 123 -10.88 13.03 15.97
C ILE A 123 -10.00 14.11 15.33
N LEU A 124 -10.56 15.26 14.94
CA LEU A 124 -9.77 16.39 14.43
C LEU A 124 -8.73 16.83 15.46
N ASP A 125 -7.47 16.92 15.02
CA ASP A 125 -6.32 17.33 15.84
C ASP A 125 -6.07 16.49 17.10
N LYS A 126 -6.53 15.23 17.14
CA LYS A 126 -6.32 14.34 18.29
C LYS A 126 -5.47 13.13 17.97
N GLY A 127 -4.68 12.70 18.95
CA GLY A 127 -3.94 11.45 18.90
C GLY A 127 -3.12 11.27 17.61
N ILE A 128 -3.23 10.06 17.05
CA ILE A 128 -2.59 9.62 15.81
C ILE A 128 -3.25 10.22 14.54
N TRP A 129 -4.43 10.81 14.68
CA TRP A 129 -5.18 11.45 13.59
C TRP A 129 -4.69 12.84 13.25
N ARG A 130 -3.88 13.47 14.12
CA ARG A 130 -3.36 14.84 13.92
C ARG A 130 -2.71 15.04 12.56
N ARG A 131 -2.02 14.03 12.02
CA ARG A 131 -1.39 14.12 10.70
C ARG A 131 -2.40 14.21 9.54
N GLU A 132 -3.65 13.80 9.76
CA GLU A 132 -4.74 13.92 8.79
C GLU A 132 -5.34 15.34 8.76
N ALA A 133 -5.06 16.18 9.77
CA ALA A 133 -5.54 17.55 9.84
C ALA A 133 -4.60 18.53 9.13
N GLY A 134 -5.14 19.59 8.52
CA GLY A 134 -4.37 20.62 7.81
C GLY A 134 -3.44 21.42 8.73
N GLY A 135 -3.80 21.55 10.01
CA GLY A 135 -2.94 22.16 11.04
C GLY A 135 -1.59 21.46 11.24
N SER A 136 -1.45 20.20 10.80
CA SER A 136 -0.21 19.44 10.88
C SER A 136 0.86 19.87 9.88
N THR A 137 0.48 20.56 8.80
CA THR A 137 1.38 20.96 7.70
C THR A 137 2.54 21.85 8.12
N LYS A 138 2.43 22.50 9.28
CA LYS A 138 3.51 23.31 9.89
C LYS A 138 4.65 22.48 10.48
N TYR A 139 4.44 21.18 10.69
CA TYR A 139 5.45 20.25 11.21
C TYR A 139 5.97 19.37 10.07
N ALA A 140 7.28 19.11 10.03
CA ALA A 140 7.80 18.08 9.15
C ALA A 140 7.24 16.70 9.54
N TYR A 141 7.35 15.74 8.63
CA TYR A 141 6.91 14.37 8.90
C TYR A 141 7.79 13.73 9.96
N GLY A 142 7.17 13.10 10.95
CA GLY A 142 7.83 12.51 12.13
C GLY A 142 8.10 13.51 13.26
N GLU A 143 7.73 14.79 13.11
CA GLU A 143 7.97 15.85 14.10
C GLU A 143 6.69 16.37 14.78
N LEU A 144 5.56 15.65 14.69
CA LEU A 144 4.40 16.03 15.49
C LEU A 144 4.73 15.94 17.00
N PRO A 145 4.25 16.89 17.82
CA PRO A 145 4.45 16.83 19.26
C PRO A 145 3.95 15.49 19.84
N PRO A 146 4.61 14.90 20.84
CA PRO A 146 4.19 13.62 21.40
C PRO A 146 2.78 13.70 22.03
N VAL A 147 2.08 12.56 22.06
CA VAL A 147 0.75 12.42 22.69
C VAL A 147 0.87 11.40 23.82
N PRO A 148 0.23 11.63 24.98
CA PRO A 148 0.12 10.63 26.03
C PRO A 148 -0.46 9.30 25.53
N ALA A 149 0.04 8.18 26.04
CA ALA A 149 -0.35 6.85 25.55
C ALA A 149 -1.86 6.56 25.66
N ASN A 150 -2.53 7.12 26.68
CA ASN A 150 -3.98 7.02 26.89
C ASN A 150 -4.80 7.83 25.87
N GLU A 151 -4.22 8.84 25.23
CA GLU A 151 -4.87 9.70 24.25
C GLU A 151 -4.49 9.36 22.80
N LEU A 152 -3.55 8.41 22.62
CA LEU A 152 -2.93 8.11 21.34
C LEU A 152 -3.96 7.78 20.24
N TRP A 153 -4.98 6.99 20.56
CA TRP A 153 -5.99 6.56 19.59
C TRP A 153 -7.15 7.53 19.45
N ALA A 154 -7.41 8.36 20.47
CA ALA A 154 -8.45 9.40 20.47
C ALA A 154 -9.85 8.96 19.99
N LEU A 155 -10.20 7.68 20.10
CA LEU A 155 -11.53 7.16 19.77
C LEU A 155 -12.35 6.96 21.06
N PRO A 156 -13.69 7.13 20.99
CA PRO A 156 -14.56 6.87 22.14
C PRO A 156 -14.40 5.44 22.65
N GLU A 157 -14.43 5.24 23.98
CA GLU A 157 -14.39 3.90 24.58
C GLU A 157 -15.53 2.99 24.08
N SER A 158 -16.70 3.57 23.79
CA SER A 158 -17.84 2.86 23.19
C SER A 158 -17.58 2.35 21.77
N ALA A 159 -16.60 2.91 21.06
CA ALA A 159 -16.17 2.46 19.74
C ALA A 159 -15.06 1.40 19.80
N LEU A 160 -14.51 1.11 20.99
CA LEU A 160 -13.31 0.31 21.19
C LEU A 160 -13.49 -0.78 22.27
N PRO A 161 -13.89 -2.02 21.92
CA PRO A 161 -13.97 -3.11 22.89
C PRO A 161 -12.60 -3.65 23.37
N ALA A 162 -11.49 -3.15 22.83
CA ALA A 162 -10.13 -3.34 23.33
C ALA A 162 -9.29 -2.16 22.86
N PRO A 163 -8.16 -1.82 23.49
CA PRO A 163 -7.29 -0.81 22.92
C PRO A 163 -6.83 -1.31 21.54
N LEU A 164 -7.12 -0.55 20.49
CA LEU A 164 -6.64 -0.84 19.14
C LEU A 164 -5.14 -1.09 19.17
N CYS A 165 -4.68 -2.02 18.33
CA CYS A 165 -3.31 -2.51 18.40
C CYS A 165 -2.93 -3.05 19.79
N LYS A 166 -3.83 -3.82 20.41
CA LYS A 166 -3.49 -4.78 21.46
C LYS A 166 -4.06 -6.16 21.13
N PRO A 167 -3.51 -7.23 21.74
CA PRO A 167 -4.13 -8.55 21.68
C PRO A 167 -5.56 -8.47 22.22
N LEU A 168 -6.48 -9.19 21.58
CA LEU A 168 -7.86 -9.27 22.04
C LEU A 168 -7.92 -9.92 23.44
N ALA A 169 -8.99 -9.64 24.20
CA ALA A 169 -9.16 -10.16 25.57
C ALA A 169 -9.12 -11.70 25.62
N LYS A 170 -8.80 -12.31 26.76
CA LYS A 170 -8.58 -13.78 26.95
C LYS A 170 -9.68 -14.71 26.37
N LYS A 171 -10.89 -14.21 26.11
CA LYS A 171 -12.02 -14.97 25.54
C LYS A 171 -12.16 -14.82 24.02
N GLN A 172 -11.32 -14.01 23.40
CA GLN A 172 -11.34 -13.72 21.96
C GLN A 172 -10.05 -14.25 21.33
N ALA A 173 -10.15 -14.71 20.08
CA ALA A 173 -9.00 -15.25 19.35
C ALA A 173 -7.92 -14.17 19.22
N ALA A 174 -6.66 -14.49 19.55
CA ALA A 174 -5.57 -13.52 19.51
C ALA A 174 -5.24 -13.03 18.08
N ALA A 175 -5.62 -13.81 17.06
CA ALA A 175 -5.48 -13.51 15.64
C ALA A 175 -6.69 -14.08 14.86
N PRO A 176 -6.94 -13.62 13.61
CA PRO A 176 -8.01 -14.14 12.78
C PRO A 176 -7.85 -15.64 12.49
N SER A 177 -8.92 -16.42 12.59
CA SER A 177 -8.93 -17.85 12.21
C SER A 177 -8.93 -18.05 10.69
N GLU A 178 -9.47 -17.08 9.96
CA GLU A 178 -9.50 -17.05 8.51
C GLU A 178 -8.85 -15.75 8.01
N VAL A 179 -8.36 -15.76 6.78
CA VAL A 179 -7.72 -14.59 6.19
C VAL A 179 -8.76 -13.50 5.94
N LEU A 180 -8.62 -12.37 6.64
CA LEU A 180 -9.42 -11.16 6.40
C LEU A 180 -9.29 -10.68 4.95
N LYS A 181 -10.41 -10.54 4.24
CA LYS A 181 -10.44 -10.16 2.82
C LYS A 181 -10.86 -8.72 2.59
N ASN A 182 -11.50 -8.06 3.55
CA ASN A 182 -12.02 -6.70 3.40
C ASN A 182 -12.26 -6.01 4.76
N TRP A 183 -12.66 -4.74 4.75
CA TRP A 183 -12.96 -3.98 5.98
C TRP A 183 -14.09 -4.54 6.84
N ALA A 184 -15.11 -5.17 6.26
CA ALA A 184 -16.20 -5.76 7.03
C ALA A 184 -15.69 -6.94 7.88
N ASP A 185 -14.82 -7.78 7.32
CA ASP A 185 -14.16 -8.87 8.06
C ASP A 185 -13.32 -8.30 9.21
N TYR A 186 -12.55 -7.24 8.94
CA TYR A 186 -11.70 -6.62 9.95
C TYR A 186 -12.51 -5.99 11.08
N TYR A 187 -13.59 -5.26 10.76
CA TYR A 187 -14.48 -4.64 11.74
C TYR A 187 -15.23 -5.68 12.56
N SER A 188 -15.68 -6.77 11.94
CA SER A 188 -16.28 -7.91 12.65
C SER A 188 -15.26 -8.53 13.62
N PHE A 189 -14.04 -8.82 13.15
CA PHE A 189 -12.98 -9.41 13.96
C PHE A 189 -12.59 -8.52 15.16
N ARG A 190 -12.45 -7.21 14.95
CA ARG A 190 -12.12 -6.24 16.01
C ARG A 190 -13.33 -5.74 16.80
N GLN A 191 -14.54 -6.21 16.45
CA GLN A 191 -15.82 -5.76 17.04
C GLN A 191 -15.99 -4.24 17.00
N LEU A 192 -15.58 -3.63 15.89
CA LEU A 192 -15.68 -2.19 15.66
C LEU A 192 -17.01 -1.86 14.96
N PRO A 193 -17.62 -0.70 15.27
CA PRO A 193 -18.74 -0.19 14.51
C PRO A 193 -18.40 -0.07 13.01
N ALA A 194 -19.37 -0.37 12.14
CA ALA A 194 -19.18 -0.33 10.69
C ALA A 194 -18.85 1.08 10.16
N ASP A 195 -19.20 2.12 10.91
CA ASP A 195 -18.93 3.52 10.62
C ASP A 195 -17.67 4.06 11.30
N SER A 196 -16.92 3.20 12.01
CA SER A 196 -15.66 3.58 12.64
C SER A 196 -14.70 4.21 11.62
N PRO A 197 -14.06 5.36 11.95
CA PRO A 197 -13.12 6.02 11.05
C PRO A 197 -11.78 5.30 10.95
N ILE A 198 -11.57 4.20 11.67
CA ILE A 198 -10.25 3.54 11.85
C ILE A 198 -9.57 3.18 10.53
N ALA A 199 -10.34 2.94 9.49
CA ALA A 199 -9.84 2.64 8.16
C ALA A 199 -8.92 3.73 7.58
N VAL A 200 -9.06 4.99 7.99
CA VAL A 200 -8.16 6.08 7.57
C VAL A 200 -6.70 5.76 7.90
N ILE A 201 -6.44 5.32 9.13
CA ILE A 201 -5.08 5.12 9.66
C ILE A 201 -4.60 3.66 9.56
N LEU A 202 -5.52 2.70 9.43
CA LEU A 202 -5.20 1.28 9.31
C LEU A 202 -5.14 0.76 7.85
N SER A 203 -5.45 1.58 6.84
CA SER A 203 -5.35 1.17 5.43
C SER A 203 -3.96 0.60 5.08
N LEU A 204 -2.87 1.21 5.57
CA LEU A 204 -1.51 0.73 5.30
C LEU A 204 -1.20 -0.62 5.98
N PRO A 205 -1.32 -0.77 7.32
CA PRO A 205 -1.12 -2.07 7.98
C PRO A 205 -1.94 -3.21 7.37
N LEU A 206 -3.20 -2.94 7.02
CA LEU A 206 -4.09 -3.98 6.48
C LEU A 206 -3.79 -4.29 5.00
N THR A 207 -3.29 -3.30 4.25
CA THR A 207 -2.71 -3.56 2.92
C THR A 207 -1.48 -4.45 3.03
N LEU A 208 -0.58 -4.21 4.00
CA LEU A 208 0.59 -5.07 4.21
C LEU A 208 0.17 -6.48 4.60
N TYR A 209 -0.80 -6.61 5.51
CA TYR A 209 -1.41 -7.88 5.88
C TYR A 209 -1.91 -8.63 4.64
N HIS A 210 -2.74 -7.99 3.82
CA HIS A 210 -3.26 -8.58 2.58
C HIS A 210 -2.16 -9.04 1.63
N VAL A 211 -1.14 -8.20 1.42
CA VAL A 211 0.01 -8.58 0.58
C VAL A 211 0.69 -9.83 1.12
N ILE A 212 0.92 -9.90 2.43
CA ILE A 212 1.59 -11.03 3.07
C ILE A 212 0.77 -12.31 2.97
N THR A 213 -0.55 -12.25 3.17
CA THR A 213 -1.40 -13.44 3.21
C THR A 213 -1.87 -13.91 1.84
N GLU A 214 -2.04 -13.00 0.87
CA GLU A 214 -2.70 -13.31 -0.40
C GLU A 214 -1.80 -13.11 -1.63
N CYS A 215 -0.88 -12.15 -1.60
CA CYS A 215 -0.13 -11.76 -2.80
C CYS A 215 1.27 -12.36 -2.88
N LEU A 216 1.90 -12.64 -1.74
CA LEU A 216 3.26 -13.20 -1.72
C LEU A 216 3.26 -14.71 -2.04
N PRO A 217 4.32 -15.25 -2.67
CA PRO A 217 4.46 -16.70 -2.85
C PRO A 217 4.44 -17.45 -1.52
N GLU A 218 3.83 -18.64 -1.46
CA GLU A 218 3.67 -19.44 -0.22
C GLU A 218 4.96 -19.58 0.60
N ARG A 219 6.10 -19.76 -0.07
CA ARG A 219 7.42 -19.89 0.57
C ARG A 219 7.80 -18.66 1.43
N ILE A 220 7.26 -17.49 1.09
CA ILE A 220 7.48 -16.25 1.84
C ILE A 220 6.43 -16.12 2.94
N GLN A 221 5.17 -16.48 2.66
CA GLN A 221 4.08 -16.44 3.64
C GLN A 221 4.38 -17.27 4.89
N LYS A 222 5.02 -18.45 4.72
CA LYS A 222 5.39 -19.37 5.82
C LYS A 222 6.61 -18.92 6.63
N ARG A 223 7.23 -17.77 6.33
CA ARG A 223 8.41 -17.28 7.06
C ARG A 223 8.00 -16.64 8.37
N LYS A 224 8.74 -16.99 9.44
CA LYS A 224 8.61 -16.38 10.77
C LYS A 224 9.31 -15.02 10.90
N GLU A 225 10.07 -14.59 9.89
CA GLU A 225 10.72 -13.28 9.86
C GLU A 225 10.61 -12.68 8.45
N LEU A 226 10.08 -11.46 8.38
CA LEU A 226 9.90 -10.69 7.16
C LEU A 226 10.62 -9.34 7.26
N ARG A 227 11.32 -8.96 6.19
CA ARG A 227 11.91 -7.63 6.03
C ARG A 227 11.10 -6.86 5.01
N ILE A 228 10.55 -5.74 5.43
CA ILE A 228 9.65 -4.91 4.62
C ILE A 228 10.31 -3.54 4.44
N TYR A 229 10.45 -3.11 3.19
CA TYR A 229 10.92 -1.76 2.85
C TYR A 229 9.72 -0.93 2.42
N LEU A 230 9.25 -0.04 3.31
CA LEU A 230 8.15 0.89 3.01
C LEU A 230 8.73 2.10 2.29
N LEU A 231 8.45 2.19 0.99
CA LEU A 231 9.03 3.21 0.12
C LEU A 231 8.11 4.43 0.03
N GLY A 232 8.70 5.63 0.11
CA GLY A 232 7.95 6.89 0.08
C GLY A 232 7.27 7.21 1.39
N ALA A 233 7.85 6.79 2.53
CA ALA A 233 7.31 7.10 3.84
C ALA A 233 7.25 8.63 4.06
N GLU A 234 6.07 9.12 4.40
CA GLU A 234 5.76 10.52 4.64
C GLU A 234 4.91 10.63 5.91
N LYS A 235 3.59 10.70 5.79
CA LYS A 235 2.67 10.80 6.93
C LYS A 235 2.76 9.61 7.89
N GLU A 236 3.19 8.46 7.39
CA GLU A 236 3.43 7.23 8.16
C GLU A 236 4.45 7.44 9.28
N LEU A 237 5.36 8.39 9.12
CA LEU A 237 6.39 8.72 10.12
C LEU A 237 5.79 9.26 11.43
N ASP A 238 4.57 9.82 11.39
CA ASP A 238 3.82 10.26 12.58
C ASP A 238 2.76 9.25 13.03
N GLN A 239 2.59 8.15 12.29
CA GLN A 239 1.56 7.14 12.52
C GLN A 239 2.16 5.76 12.83
N LEU A 240 3.44 5.68 13.20
CA LEU A 240 4.16 4.42 13.47
C LEU A 240 3.42 3.43 14.39
N PRO A 241 2.69 3.85 15.44
CA PRO A 241 1.95 2.92 16.29
C PRO A 241 0.95 2.03 15.54
N VAL A 242 0.40 2.47 14.40
CA VAL A 242 -0.53 1.66 13.60
C VAL A 242 0.09 0.38 13.07
N LEU A 243 1.43 0.34 12.92
CA LEU A 243 2.13 -0.84 12.43
C LEU A 243 2.05 -2.01 13.41
N ALA A 244 1.83 -1.75 14.71
CA ALA A 244 1.59 -2.81 15.69
C ALA A 244 0.42 -3.72 15.32
N GLU A 245 -0.57 -3.20 14.59
CA GLU A 245 -1.71 -4.00 14.12
C GLU A 245 -1.27 -5.19 13.27
N LEU A 246 -0.25 -5.01 12.43
CA LEU A 246 0.28 -6.08 11.59
C LEU A 246 0.80 -7.26 12.41
N ALA A 247 1.47 -6.97 13.53
CA ALA A 247 1.99 -8.00 14.43
C ALA A 247 0.91 -8.66 15.29
N HIS A 248 -0.18 -7.95 15.61
CA HIS A 248 -1.34 -8.58 16.27
C HIS A 248 -2.07 -9.54 15.34
N LEU A 249 -2.20 -9.19 14.05
CA LEU A 249 -2.85 -10.04 13.06
C LEU A 249 -1.99 -11.26 12.67
N LEU A 250 -0.67 -11.15 12.79
CA LEU A 250 0.30 -12.20 12.43
C LEU A 250 1.29 -12.44 13.59
N PRO A 251 0.83 -13.00 14.73
CA PRO A 251 1.60 -13.06 15.98
C PRO A 251 2.86 -13.93 15.90
N GLU A 252 2.89 -14.91 15.00
CA GLU A 252 4.03 -15.81 14.78
C GLU A 252 5.15 -15.21 13.92
N THR A 253 4.94 -14.01 13.39
CA THR A 253 5.87 -13.36 12.44
C THR A 253 6.54 -12.15 13.08
N LYS A 254 7.87 -12.11 12.95
CA LYS A 254 8.70 -10.94 13.28
C LYS A 254 8.88 -10.06 12.04
N PHE A 255 8.71 -8.77 12.22
CA PHE A 255 8.78 -7.78 11.15
C PHE A 255 9.96 -6.83 11.37
N HIS A 256 10.81 -6.70 10.35
CA HIS A 256 11.80 -5.64 10.27
C HIS A 256 11.32 -4.65 9.20
N ILE A 257 10.73 -3.54 9.63
CA ILE A 257 10.12 -2.55 8.75
C ILE A 257 11.08 -1.36 8.64
N THR A 258 11.62 -1.16 7.44
CA THR A 258 12.45 0.01 7.14
C THR A 258 11.64 1.01 6.34
N LEU A 259 11.40 2.18 6.92
CA LEU A 259 10.74 3.30 6.27
C LEU A 259 11.78 4.12 5.50
N VAL A 260 11.57 4.23 4.19
CA VAL A 260 12.51 4.85 3.25
C VAL A 260 11.83 6.01 2.55
N GLY A 261 12.40 7.20 2.63
CA GLY A 261 11.82 8.36 1.95
C GLY A 261 12.74 9.58 1.97
N PRO A 262 12.59 10.51 1.01
CA PRO A 262 13.40 11.74 0.98
C PRO A 262 13.08 12.70 2.14
N LYS A 263 11.91 12.53 2.78
CA LYS A 263 11.43 13.33 3.91
C LYS A 263 11.72 12.71 5.28
N VAL A 264 12.29 11.51 5.32
CA VAL A 264 12.79 10.90 6.55
C VAL A 264 13.98 11.72 7.06
N LEU A 265 14.02 12.01 8.36
CA LEU A 265 15.14 12.73 8.99
C LEU A 265 16.36 11.81 9.15
N ASP A 266 17.57 12.36 9.09
CA ASP A 266 18.82 11.59 9.06
C ASP A 266 19.08 10.83 10.37
N ASP A 267 18.70 11.42 11.50
CA ASP A 267 18.87 10.90 12.85
C ASP A 267 17.56 10.35 13.45
N MET A 268 16.54 10.14 12.62
CA MET A 268 15.22 9.69 13.05
C MET A 268 15.33 8.37 13.83
N LYS A 269 14.78 8.39 15.04
CA LYS A 269 14.57 7.23 15.91
C LYS A 269 13.15 7.26 16.43
N ALA A 270 12.58 6.07 16.60
CA ALA A 270 11.29 5.90 17.22
C ALA A 270 11.28 4.57 17.96
N ASP A 271 10.43 4.49 18.98
CA ASP A 271 10.20 3.23 19.68
C ASP A 271 9.50 2.23 18.78
N ASP A 272 9.84 0.96 18.98
CA ASP A 272 9.18 -0.13 18.30
C ASP A 272 7.74 -0.27 18.82
N PRO A 273 6.72 -0.25 17.95
CA PRO A 273 5.32 -0.20 18.38
C PRO A 273 4.82 -1.55 18.92
N HIS A 274 5.59 -2.63 18.75
CA HIS A 274 5.27 -3.96 19.23
C HIS A 274 6.56 -4.82 19.35
N PRO A 275 6.67 -5.79 20.28
CA PRO A 275 7.87 -6.63 20.44
C PRO A 275 8.31 -7.40 19.20
N ASN A 276 7.36 -7.76 18.33
CA ASN A 276 7.61 -8.42 17.04
C ASN A 276 7.89 -7.45 15.89
N ILE A 277 7.98 -6.14 16.14
CA ILE A 277 8.30 -5.14 15.12
C ILE A 277 9.62 -4.47 15.47
N ARG A 278 10.50 -4.35 14.48
CA ARG A 278 11.72 -3.55 14.53
C ARG A 278 11.67 -2.50 13.44
N LEU A 279 11.68 -1.24 13.83
CA LEU A 279 11.69 -0.10 12.91
C LEU A 279 13.12 0.31 12.54
N ALA A 280 13.26 0.79 11.31
CA ALA A 280 14.46 1.47 10.85
C ALA A 280 14.06 2.58 9.87
N PHE A 281 14.87 3.63 9.81
CA PHE A 281 14.60 4.82 9.00
C PHE A 281 15.76 5.08 8.04
N ARG A 282 15.45 5.42 6.80
CA ARG A 282 16.45 5.75 5.78
C ARG A 282 15.99 6.94 4.95
N ARG A 283 16.79 8.01 5.00
CA ARG A 283 16.62 9.16 4.11
C ARG A 283 17.10 8.82 2.70
N GLY A 284 16.33 9.24 1.70
CA GLY A 284 16.68 9.13 0.29
C GLY A 284 15.81 8.14 -0.48
N HIS A 285 16.21 7.83 -1.72
CA HIS A 285 15.48 6.90 -2.55
C HIS A 285 16.06 5.48 -2.47
N TYR A 286 15.19 4.48 -2.35
CA TYR A 286 15.58 3.08 -2.16
C TYR A 286 16.65 2.57 -3.13
N HIS A 287 16.47 2.87 -4.41
CA HIS A 287 17.37 2.43 -5.48
C HIS A 287 18.76 3.12 -5.45
N GLU A 288 18.86 4.33 -4.90
CA GLU A 288 20.13 5.02 -4.63
C GLU A 288 20.82 4.36 -3.43
N LEU A 289 20.06 4.11 -2.36
CA LEU A 289 20.57 3.50 -1.14
C LEU A 289 21.12 2.08 -1.34
N CYS A 290 20.53 1.30 -2.25
CA CYS A 290 21.02 -0.04 -2.59
C CYS A 290 22.40 -0.06 -3.25
N GLN A 291 22.90 1.09 -3.71
CA GLN A 291 24.19 1.19 -4.42
C GLN A 291 25.32 1.74 -3.57
N LEU A 292 25.00 2.24 -2.37
CA LEU A 292 26.00 2.77 -1.45
C LEU A 292 26.84 1.64 -0.84
N GLU A 293 28.17 1.81 -0.82
CA GLU A 293 29.06 0.89 -0.11
C GLU A 293 28.71 0.86 1.39
N GLY A 294 28.66 -0.35 1.98
CA GLY A 294 28.24 -0.55 3.38
C GLY A 294 26.74 -0.82 3.59
N SER A 295 25.90 -0.66 2.56
CA SER A 295 24.45 -0.89 2.62
C SER A 295 24.04 -2.38 2.62
N LYS A 296 24.87 -3.31 3.14
CA LYS A 296 24.73 -4.79 3.00
C LYS A 296 23.34 -5.38 3.31
N ARG A 297 22.50 -4.66 4.06
CA ARG A 297 21.13 -5.03 4.43
C ARG A 297 20.08 -4.63 3.39
N LEU A 298 20.29 -3.52 2.67
CA LEU A 298 19.44 -3.09 1.56
C LEU A 298 19.96 -3.76 0.29
N ARG A 299 19.14 -4.63 -0.30
CA ARG A 299 19.46 -5.25 -1.60
C ARG A 299 18.28 -5.05 -2.52
N PRO A 300 18.50 -4.77 -3.81
CA PRO A 300 17.44 -4.86 -4.79
C PRO A 300 16.76 -6.23 -4.67
N ALA A 301 15.43 -6.26 -4.77
CA ALA A 301 14.72 -7.54 -4.82
C ALA A 301 15.30 -8.36 -5.99
N ASN A 302 15.76 -9.58 -5.73
CA ASN A 302 16.24 -10.47 -6.78
C ASN A 302 15.02 -11.01 -7.54
N LEU A 303 14.67 -10.34 -8.65
CA LEU A 303 13.52 -10.66 -9.49
C LEU A 303 13.81 -11.80 -10.50
N ASP A 304 15.09 -12.18 -10.67
CA ASP A 304 15.54 -13.16 -11.66
C ASP A 304 15.44 -14.61 -11.19
N LYS A 305 15.15 -14.84 -9.90
CA LYS A 305 14.76 -16.16 -9.42
C LYS A 305 13.32 -16.42 -9.86
N LYS A 306 13.14 -16.88 -11.11
CA LYS A 306 11.95 -17.62 -11.52
C LYS A 306 11.65 -18.63 -10.41
N SER A 307 10.42 -18.65 -9.92
CA SER A 307 9.95 -19.73 -9.05
C SER A 307 10.11 -21.02 -9.86
N THR A 308 11.18 -21.75 -9.59
CA THR A 308 11.19 -23.18 -9.84
C THR A 308 10.09 -23.73 -8.93
N ASN A 309 9.01 -24.19 -9.56
CA ASN A 309 7.87 -24.87 -8.93
C ASN A 309 8.34 -25.91 -7.91
#